data_AF-A0A8F4J9T5-F1
#
_entry.id   AF-A0A8F4J9T5-F1
#
_cell.length_a   1.000
_cell.length_b   1.000
_cell.length_c   1.000
_cell.angle_alpha   90.00
_cell.angle_beta   90.00
_cell.angle_gamma   90.00
#
_symmetry.space_group_name_H-M   'P 1'
#
loop_
_entity.id
_entity.type
_entity.pdbx_description
1 polymer ?
#
loop_
_entity_poly.entity_id
_entity_poly.type
_entity_poly.pdbx_seq_one_letter_code
_entity_poly.pdbx_strand_id
1 'polypeptide(L)'
;MEEICDASAVDDVVAVEVTLEDGEHRFFLTFGRLHDSVDPEPLEALVLARCSRFALGGEAVTARVCWTLQAASSEPYFYECLSEITARRAVLAGSDEHWQERIRQEMDDGRHLFYLGKPLPPGAS
;
A
#
# COMPACT_ATOMS: atom_id res chain seq x y z
N MET A 1 -35.46 -5.80 0.10
CA MET A 1 -34.44 -6.28 1.04
C MET A 1 -33.18 -5.56 0.62
N GLU A 2 -33.03 -4.32 1.10
CA GLU A 2 -31.82 -3.53 0.87
C GLU A 2 -30.73 -4.19 1.72
N GLU A 3 -29.79 -4.85 1.07
CA GLU A 3 -28.49 -5.12 1.67
C GLU A 3 -27.88 -3.76 1.97
N ILE A 4 -28.04 -3.34 3.23
CA ILE A 4 -27.15 -2.35 3.82
C ILE A 4 -25.78 -3.02 3.76
N CYS A 5 -24.99 -2.68 2.73
CA CYS A 5 -23.56 -2.90 2.74
C CYS A 5 -23.09 -2.51 4.13
N ASP A 6 -22.62 -3.49 4.89
CA ASP A 6 -22.14 -3.27 6.23
C ASP A 6 -20.99 -2.26 6.13
N ALA A 7 -21.30 -1.00 6.45
CA ALA A 7 -20.37 0.12 6.38
C ALA A 7 -19.25 -0.03 7.43
N SER A 8 -19.26 -1.09 8.25
CA SER A 8 -18.20 -1.42 9.19
C SER A 8 -17.07 -2.29 8.58
N ALA A 9 -17.19 -2.77 7.34
CA ALA A 9 -16.20 -3.64 6.72
C ALA A 9 -15.32 -2.91 5.66
N VAL A 10 -14.09 -2.59 6.06
CA VAL A 10 -12.92 -2.19 5.23
C VAL A 10 -12.81 -0.70 4.89
N ASP A 11 -12.50 0.07 5.93
CA ASP A 11 -11.56 1.20 5.85
C ASP A 11 -10.10 0.69 5.69
N ASP A 12 -9.21 1.61 5.31
CA ASP A 12 -7.75 1.52 5.32
C ASP A 12 -7.06 1.08 4.02
N VAL A 13 -7.28 1.81 2.93
CA VAL A 13 -6.11 2.11 2.09
C VAL A 13 -5.29 3.15 2.86
N VAL A 14 -4.01 2.87 3.08
CA VAL A 14 -3.09 3.82 3.71
C VAL A 14 -2.01 4.22 2.73
N ALA A 15 -1.51 5.44 2.90
CA ALA A 15 -0.28 5.88 2.27
C ALA A 15 0.88 5.57 3.21
N VAL A 16 1.98 5.06 2.67
CA VAL A 16 3.22 4.84 3.41
C VAL A 16 4.31 5.66 2.76
N GLU A 17 4.90 6.54 3.54
CA GLU A 17 6.08 7.32 3.18
C GLU A 17 7.33 6.48 3.44
N VAL A 18 8.23 6.44 2.47
CA VAL A 18 9.55 5.85 2.58
C VAL A 18 10.57 6.97 2.40
N THR A 19 11.48 7.12 3.35
CA THR A 19 12.59 8.07 3.27
C THR A 19 13.84 7.33 2.81
N LEU A 20 14.54 7.90 1.84
CA LEU A 20 15.78 7.39 1.30
C LEU A 20 17.00 7.93 2.07
N GLU A 21 18.16 7.31 1.89
CA GLU A 21 19.43 7.75 2.51
C GLU A 21 19.79 9.22 2.21
N ASP A 22 19.43 9.72 1.04
CA ASP A 22 19.66 11.11 0.61
C ASP A 22 18.61 12.10 1.17
N GLY A 23 17.62 11.60 1.93
CA GLY A 23 16.52 12.37 2.48
C GLY A 23 15.35 12.58 1.52
N GLU A 24 15.39 12.05 0.30
CA GLU A 24 14.24 12.08 -0.59
C GLU A 24 13.12 11.16 -0.09
N HIS A 25 11.88 11.52 -0.45
CA HIS A 25 10.69 10.80 -0.05
C HIS A 25 10.10 10.06 -1.25
N ARG A 26 9.57 8.87 -0.97
CA ARG A 26 8.83 8.01 -1.89
C ARG A 26 7.56 7.56 -1.21
N PHE A 27 6.50 7.36 -1.97
CA PHE A 27 5.22 6.97 -1.40
C PHE A 27 4.67 5.71 -2.02
N PHE A 28 3.97 4.95 -1.20
CA PHE A 28 3.25 3.74 -1.55
C PHE A 28 1.81 3.85 -1.09
N LEU A 29 0.89 3.20 -1.81
CA LEU A 29 -0.42 2.81 -1.28
C LEU A 29 -0.41 1.32 -0.95
N THR A 30 -1.10 0.97 0.13
CA THR A 30 -1.31 -0.42 0.55
C THR A 30 -2.54 -0.54 1.45
N PHE A 31 -2.88 -1.75 1.89
CA PHE A 31 -3.95 -1.97 2.86
C PHE A 31 -3.41 -1.82 4.30
N GLY A 32 -4.12 -1.10 5.17
CA GLY A 32 -3.71 -0.83 6.55
C GLY A 32 -4.27 -1.85 7.55
N ARG A 33 -5.59 -1.97 7.66
CA ARG A 33 -6.32 -2.73 8.71
C ARG A 33 -6.18 -4.27 8.67
N LEU A 34 -5.24 -4.82 7.89
CA LEU A 34 -5.05 -6.26 7.72
C LEU A 34 -4.00 -6.89 8.66
N HIS A 35 -3.04 -6.09 9.16
CA HIS A 35 -1.96 -6.58 10.04
C HIS A 35 -2.20 -6.30 11.54
N ASP A 36 -2.72 -5.13 11.92
CA ASP A 36 -3.33 -4.82 13.22
C ASP A 36 -3.98 -3.43 13.09
N SER A 37 -5.03 -3.10 13.86
CA SER A 37 -5.72 -1.81 13.74
C SER A 37 -5.09 -0.69 14.56
N VAL A 38 -4.11 -1.00 15.42
CA VAL A 38 -3.57 -0.07 16.43
C VAL A 38 -2.08 0.23 16.26
N ASP A 39 -1.29 -0.67 15.66
CA ASP A 39 0.16 -0.52 15.52
C ASP A 39 0.59 -0.47 14.04
N PRO A 40 1.14 0.66 13.55
CA PRO A 40 1.64 0.76 12.18
C PRO A 40 3.02 0.10 11.98
N GLU A 41 3.78 -0.19 13.04
CA GLU A 41 5.17 -0.68 12.91
C GLU A 41 5.32 -1.95 12.05
N PRO A 42 4.44 -2.98 12.16
CA PRO A 42 4.53 -4.17 11.32
C PRO A 42 4.37 -3.85 9.82
N LEU A 43 3.49 -2.91 9.49
CA LEU A 43 3.25 -2.48 8.11
C LEU A 43 4.42 -1.66 7.58
N GLU A 44 4.96 -0.75 8.40
CA GLU A 44 6.15 0.04 8.06
C GLU A 44 7.36 -0.86 7.80
N ALA A 45 7.60 -1.84 8.67
CA ALA A 45 8.68 -2.81 8.51
C ALA A 45 8.50 -3.67 7.24
N LEU A 46 7.27 -4.10 6.94
CA LEU A 46 6.94 -4.85 5.73
C LEU A 46 7.22 -4.01 4.47
N VAL A 47 6.76 -2.76 4.45
CA VAL A 47 7.01 -1.85 3.31
C VAL A 47 8.51 -1.65 3.14
N LEU A 48 9.24 -1.35 4.21
CA LEU A 48 10.68 -1.15 4.17
C LEU A 48 11.41 -2.40 3.63
N ALA A 49 11.05 -3.59 4.10
CA ALA A 49 11.66 -4.85 3.66
C ALA A 49 11.38 -5.20 2.19
N ARG A 50 10.29 -4.69 1.61
CA ARG A 50 9.84 -5.04 0.26
C ARG A 50 10.03 -3.92 -0.77
N CYS A 51 10.24 -2.68 -0.33
CA CYS A 51 10.33 -1.51 -1.21
C CYS A 51 11.55 -1.52 -2.14
N SER A 52 12.60 -2.27 -1.82
CA SER A 52 13.80 -2.47 -2.65
C SER A 52 13.52 -3.11 -4.01
N ARG A 53 12.35 -3.74 -4.19
CA ARG A 53 11.88 -4.28 -5.48
C ARG A 53 11.44 -3.18 -6.45
N PHE A 54 11.30 -1.95 -5.97
CA PHE A 54 10.84 -0.81 -6.74
C PHE A 54 11.99 0.11 -7.12
N ALA A 55 11.71 0.87 -8.16
CA ALA A 55 12.51 1.91 -8.76
C ALA A 55 12.63 3.17 -7.87
N LEU A 56 13.17 3.05 -6.67
CA LEU A 56 13.21 4.16 -5.71
C LEU A 56 14.23 5.25 -6.06
N GLY A 57 15.32 4.88 -6.74
CA GLY A 57 16.43 5.79 -7.05
C GLY A 57 17.44 5.94 -5.90
N GLY A 58 17.29 5.18 -4.81
CA GLY A 58 18.18 5.15 -3.65
C GLY A 58 17.79 4.04 -2.67
N GLU A 59 18.57 3.88 -1.60
CA GLU A 59 18.28 2.93 -0.51
C GLU A 59 17.26 3.54 0.47
N ALA A 60 16.25 2.76 0.82
CA ALA A 60 15.23 3.15 1.79
C ALA A 60 15.70 2.87 3.22
N VAL A 61 15.62 3.88 4.09
CA VAL A 61 16.09 3.77 5.49
C VAL A 61 14.97 3.74 6.50
N THR A 62 13.84 4.39 6.23
CA THR A 62 12.68 4.42 7.12
C THR A 62 11.40 4.35 6.32
N ALA A 63 10.37 3.76 6.92
CA ALA A 63 9.00 3.79 6.40
C ALA A 63 8.07 4.32 7.50
N ARG A 64 7.03 5.05 7.11
CA ARG A 64 6.04 5.61 8.03
C ARG A 64 4.65 5.61 7.42
N VAL A 65 3.65 5.13 8.14
CA VAL A 65 2.25 5.27 7.72
C VAL A 65 1.84 6.74 7.82
N CYS A 66 1.37 7.30 6.71
CA CYS A 66 0.87 8.66 6.64
C CYS A 66 -0.45 8.79 7.40
N TRP A 67 -0.62 9.92 8.11
CA TRP A 67 -1.88 10.22 8.79
C TRP A 67 -3.08 10.32 7.85
N THR A 68 -2.85 10.75 6.61
CA THR A 68 -3.89 10.87 5.57
C THR A 68 -3.32 10.49 4.21
N LEU A 69 -4.19 10.05 3.30
CA LEU A 69 -3.87 9.86 1.89
C LEU A 69 -3.43 11.16 1.20
N GLN A 70 -3.85 12.33 1.71
CA GLN A 70 -3.47 13.64 1.20
C GLN A 70 -1.95 13.85 1.20
N ALA A 71 -1.22 13.19 2.10
CA ALA A 71 0.24 13.27 2.16
C ALA A 71 0.92 12.76 0.87
N ALA A 72 0.27 11.86 0.14
CA ALA A 72 0.79 11.25 -1.09
C ALA A 72 0.03 11.70 -2.36
N SER A 73 -0.95 12.59 -2.26
CA SER A 73 -1.86 12.90 -3.37
C SER A 73 -1.19 13.65 -4.53
N SER A 74 -0.02 14.25 -4.29
CA SER A 74 0.77 14.92 -5.34
C SER A 74 1.61 13.97 -6.18
N GLU A 75 1.65 12.68 -5.83
CA GLU A 75 2.48 11.72 -6.54
C GLU A 75 1.93 11.39 -7.93
N PRO A 76 2.81 11.16 -8.93
CA PRO A 76 2.41 11.02 -10.32
C PRO A 76 1.36 9.93 -10.60
N TYR A 77 1.39 8.82 -9.86
CA TYR A 77 0.50 7.67 -10.07
C TYR A 77 -0.50 7.46 -8.92
N PHE A 78 -0.72 8.48 -8.08
CA PHE A 78 -1.59 8.36 -6.92
C PHE A 78 -2.99 7.84 -7.28
N TYR A 79 -3.66 8.47 -8.26
CA TYR A 79 -5.05 8.13 -8.60
C TYR A 79 -5.17 6.80 -9.34
N GLU A 80 -4.19 6.44 -10.16
CA GLU A 80 -4.11 5.16 -10.84
C GLU A 80 -3.98 4.03 -9.82
N CYS A 81 -3.03 4.15 -8.89
CA CYS A 81 -2.83 3.16 -7.83
C CYS A 81 -4.03 3.08 -6.88
N LEU A 82 -4.65 4.22 -6.54
CA LEU A 82 -5.87 4.25 -5.73
C LEU A 82 -7.04 3.55 -6.44
N SER A 83 -7.19 3.77 -7.74
CA SER A 83 -8.22 3.11 -8.56
C SER A 83 -7.96 1.60 -8.67
N GLU A 84 -6.70 1.20 -8.83
CA GLU A 84 -6.32 -0.21 -8.92
C GLU A 84 -6.56 -0.97 -7.61
N ILE A 85 -6.11 -0.43 -6.48
CA ILE A 85 -6.27 -1.10 -5.18
C ILE A 85 -7.75 -1.20 -4.78
N THR A 86 -8.57 -0.19 -5.11
CA THR A 86 -10.02 -0.21 -4.86
C THR A 86 -10.75 -1.18 -5.78
N ALA A 87 -10.37 -1.26 -7.06
CA ALA A 87 -10.94 -2.25 -7.99
C ALA A 87 -10.59 -3.69 -7.59
N ARG A 88 -9.33 -3.96 -7.22
CA ARG A 88 -8.91 -5.29 -6.73
C ARG A 88 -9.71 -5.70 -5.50
N ARG A 89 -9.92 -4.79 -4.54
CA ARG A 89 -10.76 -5.06 -3.37
C ARG A 89 -12.17 -5.50 -3.76
N ALA A 90 -12.82 -4.78 -4.67
CA ALA A 90 -14.21 -5.09 -5.06
C ALA A 90 -14.36 -6.53 -5.60
N VAL A 91 -13.36 -7.02 -6.32
CA VAL A 91 -13.33 -8.40 -6.82
C VAL A 91 -13.14 -9.42 -5.69
N LEU A 92 -12.28 -9.11 -4.71
CA LEU A 92 -11.87 -10.03 -3.65
C LEU A 92 -12.93 -10.18 -2.54
N ALA A 93 -13.61 -9.09 -2.18
CA ALA A 93 -14.59 -9.07 -1.10
C ALA A 93 -15.88 -9.85 -1.42
N GLY A 94 -16.20 -10.07 -2.70
CA GLY A 94 -17.46 -10.68 -3.12
C GLY A 94 -17.53 -12.20 -3.08
N SER A 95 -16.44 -12.92 -2.75
CA SER A 95 -16.33 -14.34 -3.15
C SER A 95 -15.74 -15.33 -2.14
N ASP A 96 -15.19 -14.90 -1.01
CA ASP A 96 -14.24 -15.75 -0.27
C ASP A 96 -14.20 -15.42 1.23
N GLU A 97 -14.69 -16.29 2.11
CA GLU A 97 -14.61 -16.12 3.58
C GLU A 97 -13.17 -16.04 4.11
N HIS A 98 -12.17 -16.50 3.33
CA HIS A 98 -10.75 -16.48 3.68
C HIS A 98 -9.96 -15.37 2.98
N TRP A 99 -10.66 -14.42 2.33
CA TRP A 99 -10.01 -13.39 1.53
C TRP A 99 -9.00 -12.57 2.34
N GLN A 100 -9.29 -12.26 3.61
CA GLN A 100 -8.41 -11.47 4.47
C GLN A 100 -7.06 -12.16 4.71
N GLU A 101 -7.07 -13.47 4.98
CA GLU A 101 -5.86 -14.25 5.20
C GLU A 101 -5.03 -14.34 3.92
N ARG A 102 -5.68 -14.54 2.77
CA ARG A 102 -5.00 -14.50 1.48
C ARG A 102 -4.36 -13.15 1.19
N ILE A 103 -5.05 -12.04 1.49
CA ILE A 103 -4.49 -10.70 1.29
C ILE A 103 -3.32 -10.42 2.23
N ARG A 104 -3.40 -10.88 3.49
CA ARG A 104 -2.28 -10.81 4.43
C ARG A 104 -1.04 -11.51 3.88
N GLN A 105 -1.19 -12.75 3.40
CA GLN A 105 -0.10 -13.49 2.77
C GLN A 105 0.43 -12.78 1.51
N GLU A 106 -0.46 -12.24 0.68
CA GLU A 106 -0.08 -11.47 -0.50
C GLU A 106 0.67 -10.17 -0.13
N MET A 107 0.31 -9.51 0.97
CA MET A 107 1.02 -8.36 1.52
C MET A 107 2.40 -8.76 2.05
N ASP A 108 2.51 -9.87 2.79
CA ASP A 108 3.79 -10.40 3.26
C ASP A 108 4.75 -10.67 2.10
N ASP A 109 4.23 -11.09 0.95
CA ASP A 109 4.96 -11.27 -0.31
C ASP A 109 5.26 -9.96 -1.06
N GLY A 110 4.75 -8.82 -0.58
CA GLY A 110 4.86 -7.50 -1.20
C GLY A 110 3.98 -7.30 -2.45
N ARG A 111 2.95 -8.13 -2.67
CA ARG A 111 2.08 -8.09 -3.86
C ARG A 111 1.00 -6.99 -3.83
N HIS A 112 0.82 -6.34 -2.69
CA HIS A 112 -0.09 -5.21 -2.48
C HIS A 112 0.62 -3.92 -2.07
N LEU A 113 1.84 -3.73 -2.58
CA LEU A 113 2.57 -2.46 -2.50
C LEU A 113 2.46 -1.74 -3.85
N PHE A 114 1.81 -0.59 -3.85
CA PHE A 114 1.60 0.21 -5.06
C PHE A 114 2.47 1.46 -4.99
N TYR A 115 3.61 1.43 -5.70
CA TYR A 115 4.54 2.56 -5.76
C TYR A 115 3.94 3.72 -6.57
N LEU A 116 4.00 4.93 -6.03
CA LEU A 116 3.35 6.10 -6.63
C LEU A 116 4.28 6.95 -7.52
N GLY A 117 5.58 6.65 -7.48
CA GLY A 117 6.57 7.30 -8.33
C GLY A 117 6.62 6.70 -9.74
N LYS A 118 7.44 7.29 -10.60
CA LYS A 118 7.62 6.77 -11.97
C LYS A 118 8.30 5.40 -11.93
N PRO A 119 7.74 4.37 -12.59
CA PRO A 119 8.47 3.13 -12.79
C PRO A 119 9.75 3.45 -13.58
N LEU A 120 10.89 2.88 -13.18
CA LEU A 120 12.09 2.98 -13.99
C LEU A 120 11.78 2.38 -15.37
N PRO A 121 12.26 3.00 -16.46
CA PRO A 121 12.20 2.36 -17.76
C PRO A 121 12.92 1.00 -17.67
N PRO A 122 12.42 -0.03 -18.39
CA PRO A 122 13.07 -1.33 -18.40
C PRO A 122 14.54 -1.18 -18.82
N GLY A 123 15.47 -1.58 -17.94
CA GLY A 123 16.92 -1.54 -18.20
C GLY A 123 17.73 -0.53 -17.40
N ALA A 124 17.12 0.25 -16.51
CA ALA A 124 17.87 0.98 -15.48
C ALA A 124 18.08 0.06 -14.26
N SER A 125 19.31 -0.41 -14.09
CA SER A 125 19.81 -1.11 -12.89
C SER A 125 21.13 -0.50 -12.49
#